data_AF-A0A7C1MS85-F1
#
_entry.id   AF-A0A7C1MS85-F1
#
_cell.length_a   1.000
_cell.length_b   1.000
_cell.length_c   1.000
_cell.angle_alpha   90.00
_cell.angle_beta   90.00
_cell.angle_gamma   90.00
#
_symmetry.space_group_name_H-M   'P 1'
#
loop_
_entity.id
_entity.type
_entity.pdbx_description
1 polymer ?
#
loop_
_entity_poly.entity_id
_entity_poly.type
_entity_poly.pdbx_seq_one_letter_code
_entity_poly.pdbx_strand_id
1 'polypeptide(L)' 'MWKILKFIIWIAGIIVVGNFVLNYFGYKVNTSYFEQNKANCQKRIEKCTKELVEQGTKNAKCDINCVNPELIIKRK' A
#
# COMPACT_ATOMS: atom_id res chain seq x y z
N MET A 1 8.83 -1.38 -27.55
CA MET A 1 8.02 -0.22 -27.09
C MET A 1 6.52 -0.50 -27.08
N TRP A 2 5.91 -1.06 -28.14
CA TRP A 2 4.47 -1.36 -28.23
C TRP A 2 3.87 -2.18 -27.06
N LYS A 3 4.60 -3.18 -26.55
CA LYS A 3 4.12 -4.03 -25.44
C LYS A 3 3.91 -3.25 -24.14
N ILE A 4 4.77 -2.27 -23.84
CA ILE A 4 4.69 -1.47 -22.61
C ILE A 4 3.46 -0.57 -22.66
N LEU A 5 3.23 0.11 -23.80
CA LEU A 5 2.06 0.98 -23.98
C LEU A 5 0.74 0.21 -23.85
N LYS A 6 0.64 -0.97 -24.48
CA LYS A 6 -0.52 -1.85 -24.34
C LYS A 6 -0.74 -2.27 -22.88
N PHE A 7 0.33 -2.55 -22.14
CA PHE A 7 0.25 -2.96 -20.73
C PHE A 7 -0.26 -1.82 -19.84
N ILE A 8 0.22 -0.59 -20.06
CA ILE A 8 -0.25 0.60 -19.34
C ILE A 8 -1.74 0.84 -19.57
N ILE A 9 -2.19 0.74 -20.82
CA ILE A 9 -3.62 0.88 -21.16
C ILE A 9 -4.45 -0.19 -20.46
N TRP A 10 -3.96 -1.43 -20.40
CA TRP A 10 -4.66 -2.54 -19.75
C TRP A 10 -4.75 -2.34 -18.23
N ILE A 11 -3.67 -1.90 -17.58
CA ILE A 11 -3.66 -1.54 -16.16
C ILE A 11 -4.65 -0.40 -15.89
N ALA A 12 -4.65 0.65 -16.71
CA ALA A 12 -5.59 1.76 -16.55
C ALA A 12 -7.05 1.27 -16.63
N GLY A 13 -7.36 0.38 -17.56
CA GLY A 13 -8.68 -0.24 -17.67
C GLY A 13 -9.09 -1.00 -16.40
N ILE A 14 -8.19 -1.81 -15.83
CA ILE A 14 -8.44 -2.55 -14.58
C ILE A 14 -8.69 -1.61 -13.41
N ILE A 15 -7.91 -0.53 -13.30
CA ILE A 15 -8.09 0.47 -12.22
C ILE A 15 -9.47 1.10 -12.29
N VAL A 16 -9.93 1.46 -13.50
CA VAL A 16 -11.25 2.06 -13.69
C VAL A 16 -12.37 1.08 -13.32
N VAL A 17 -12.30 -0.15 -13.82
CA VAL A 17 -13.30 -1.20 -13.51
C VAL A 17 -13.30 -1.51 -12.01
N GLY A 18 -12.12 -1.66 -11.40
CA GLY A 18 -11.98 -1.91 -9.97
C GLY A 18 -12.61 -0.81 -9.11
N ASN A 19 -12.36 0.46 -9.45
CA ASN A 19 -12.98 1.59 -8.75
C ASN A 19 -14.50 1.61 -8.93
N PHE A 20 -15.02 1.30 -10.12
CA PHE A 20 -16.45 1.23 -10.37
C PHE A 20 -17.11 0.12 -9.55
N VAL A 21 -16.52 -1.07 -9.53
CA VAL A 21 -16.99 -2.22 -8.73
C VAL A 21 -16.97 -1.86 -7.25
N LEU A 22 -15.85 -1.34 -6.72
CA LEU A 22 -15.75 -0.94 -5.32
C LEU A 22 -16.84 0.08 -4.96
N ASN A 23 -17.06 1.11 -5.79
CA ASN A 23 -18.08 2.12 -5.54
C ASN A 23 -19.51 1.55 -5.64
N TYR A 24 -19.79 0.64 -6.60
CA TYR A 24 -21.07 -0.03 -6.76
C TYR A 24 -21.43 -0.89 -5.54
N PHE A 25 -20.46 -1.63 -5.00
CA PHE A 25 -20.61 -2.38 -3.75
C PHE A 25 -20.60 -1.50 -2.49
N GLY A 26 -20.57 -0.17 -2.66
CA GLY A 26 -20.61 0.78 -1.57
C GLY A 26 -19.32 0.78 -0.75
N TYR A 27 -18.18 0.45 -1.32
CA TYR A 27 -16.87 0.59 -0.68
C TYR A 27 -16.19 1.89 -1.15
N LYS A 28 -15.70 2.68 -0.20
CA LYS A 28 -14.84 3.83 -0.45
C LYS A 28 -13.41 3.51 -0.06
N VAL A 29 -12.47 3.96 -0.89
CA VAL A 29 -11.05 3.91 -0.54
C VAL A 29 -10.79 4.93 0.56
N ASN A 30 -10.28 4.47 1.69
CA ASN A 30 -9.93 5.32 2.83
C ASN A 30 -8.57 5.98 2.61
N THR A 31 -8.57 7.09 1.86
CA THR A 31 -7.36 7.86 1.55
C THR A 31 -6.67 8.39 2.82
N SER A 32 -7.45 8.76 3.84
CA SER A 32 -6.92 9.25 5.13
C SER A 32 -6.13 8.17 5.89
N TYR A 33 -6.63 6.93 5.90
CA TYR A 33 -5.87 5.78 6.44
C TYR A 33 -4.58 5.58 5.67
N PHE A 34 -4.62 5.66 4.34
CA PHE A 34 -3.43 5.47 3.51
C PHE A 34 -2.35 6.53 3.80
N GLU A 35 -2.72 7.80 3.94
CA GLU A 35 -1.76 8.87 4.26
C GLU A 35 -1.17 8.74 5.67
N GLN A 36 -2.00 8.50 6.68
CA GLN A 36 -1.51 8.33 8.06
C GLN A 36 -0.64 7.07 8.20
N ASN A 37 -1.06 5.94 7.64
CA ASN A 37 -0.30 4.70 7.76
C ASN A 37 0.99 4.75 6.93
N LYS A 38 1.04 5.49 5.82
CA LYS A 38 2.27 5.71 5.06
C LYS A 38 3.33 6.42 5.90
N ALA A 39 2.96 7.51 6.59
CA ALA A 39 3.89 8.25 7.45
C ALA A 39 4.38 7.40 8.64
N ASN A 40 3.47 6.66 9.29
CA ASN A 40 3.83 5.77 10.39
C ASN A 40 4.68 4.57 9.94
N CYS A 41 4.39 4.02 8.77
CA CYS A 41 5.18 2.96 8.15
C CYS A 41 6.59 3.42 7.83
N GLN A 42 6.75 4.59 7.20
CA GLN A 42 8.07 5.14 6.89
C GLN A 42 8.91 5.30 8.16
N LYS A 43 8.33 5.81 9.25
CA LYS A 43 9.01 5.92 10.54
C LYS A 43 9.42 4.56 11.11
N ARG A 44 8.57 3.54 11.00
CA ARG A 44 8.89 2.16 11.45
C ARG A 44 10.01 1.54 10.63
N ILE A 45 9.99 1.71 9.31
CA ILE A 45 11.05 1.22 8.41
C ILE A 45 12.37 1.94 8.69
N GLU A 46 12.34 3.25 8.88
CA GLU A 46 13.55 4.03 9.19
C GLU A 46 14.16 3.59 10.53
N LYS A 47 13.32 3.40 11.55
CA LYS A 47 13.75 2.91 12.86
C LYS A 47 14.31 1.48 12.78
N CYS A 48 13.61 0.59 12.07
CA CYS A 48 14.08 -0.76 11.78
C CYS A 48 15.43 -0.75 11.07
N THR A 49 15.61 0.11 10.07
CA THR A 49 16.87 0.24 9.32
C THR A 49 18.00 0.70 10.25
N LYS A 50 17.74 1.66 11.13
CA LYS A 50 18.72 2.10 12.15
C LYS A 50 19.09 0.97 13.11
N GLU A 51 18.10 0.26 13.66
CA GLU A 51 18.34 -0.87 14.56
C GLU A 51 19.07 -2.03 13.87
N LEU A 52 18.80 -2.29 12.59
CA LEU A 52 19.53 -3.25 11.74
C LEU A 52 21.01 -2.88 11.58
N VAL A 53 21.29 -1.60 11.37
CA VAL A 53 22.65 -1.08 11.21
C VAL A 53 23.40 -1.14 12.55
N GLU A 54 22.74 -0.81 13.66
CA GLU A 54 23.36 -0.77 14.99
C GLU A 54 23.52 -2.16 15.62
N GLN A 55 22.53 -3.05 15.49
CA GLN A 55 22.53 -4.38 16.14
C GLN A 55 22.99 -5.51 15.23
N GLY A 56 23.17 -5.24 13.94
CA GLY A 56 23.48 -6.24 12.92
C GLY A 56 22.29 -7.17 12.60
N THR A 57 22.37 -7.85 11.46
CA THR A 57 21.27 -8.68 10.89
C THR A 57 20.82 -9.87 11.75
N LYS A 58 21.46 -10.14 12.90
CA LYS A 58 21.21 -11.32 13.73
C LYS A 58 19.95 -11.23 14.62
N ASN A 59 19.36 -10.04 14.84
CA ASN A 59 18.18 -9.88 15.72
C ASN A 59 17.05 -9.02 15.12
N ALA A 60 17.13 -8.63 13.86
CA ALA A 60 16.16 -7.72 13.27
C ALA A 60 14.80 -8.39 12.99
N LYS A 61 13.85 -8.23 13.91
CA LYS A 61 12.43 -8.54 13.68
C LYS A 61 11.72 -7.30 13.16
N CYS A 62 11.93 -6.99 11.88
CA CYS A 62 11.23 -5.89 11.25
C CYS A 62 9.91 -6.36 10.63
N ASP A 63 8.81 -6.01 11.27
CA ASP A 63 7.49 -6.19 10.69
C ASP A 63 7.20 -5.05 9.72
N ILE A 64 7.34 -5.36 8.43
CA ILE A 64 7.07 -4.45 7.31
C ILE A 64 5.60 -4.45 6.89
N ASN A 65 4.70 -5.10 7.65
CA ASN A 65 3.25 -5.02 7.43
C ASN A 65 2.74 -3.63 7.83
N CYS A 66 2.91 -2.71 6.90
CA CYS A 66 2.57 -1.31 7.05
C CYS A 66 1.14 -0.96 6.69
N VAL A 67 0.38 -1.89 6.11
CA VAL A 67 -0.95 -1.62 5.60
C VAL A 67 -1.84 -2.79 5.95
N ASN A 68 -2.98 -2.51 6.58
CA ASN A 68 -4.03 -3.49 6.79
C ASN A 68 -5.08 -3.34 5.68
N PRO A 69 -5.24 -4.34 4.78
CA PRO A 69 -6.15 -4.26 3.65
C PRO A 69 -7.61 -4.01 4.05
N GLU A 70 -8.04 -4.47 5.22
CA GLU A 70 -9.40 -4.25 5.73
C GLU A 70 -9.71 -2.78 6.04
N LEU A 71 -8.69 -1.98 6.34
CA LEU A 71 -8.83 -0.56 6.66
C LEU A 71 -8.71 0.35 5.42
N ILE A 72 -8.17 -0.18 4.31
CA ILE A 72 -8.08 0.51 3.02
C ILE A 72 -9.48 0.63 2.40
N ILE A 73 -10.29 -0.43 2.52
CA ILE A 73 -11.60 -0.54 1.89
C ILE A 73 -12.67 -0.37 2.97
N LYS A 74 -13.23 0.84 3.08
CA LYS A 74 -14.28 1.12 4.07
C LYS A 74 -15.65 1.05 3.40
N ARG A 75 -16.60 0.31 3.97
CA ARG A 75 -18.01 0.39 3.54
C ARG A 75 -18.52 1.81 3.79
N LYS A 76 -19.17 2.38 2.79
CA LYS A 76 -19.78 3.71 2.75
C LYS A 76 -20.87 3.84 3.81
#